data_AF-A0A257U297-F1
#
_entry.id   AF-A0A257U297-F1
#
_cell.length_a   1.000
_cell.length_b   1.000
_cell.length_c   1.000
_cell.angle_alpha   90.00
_cell.angle_beta   90.00
_cell.angle_gamma   90.00
#
_symmetry.space_group_name_H-M   'P 1'
#
loop_
_entity.id
_entity.type
_entity.pdbx_description
1 polymer ?
#
loop_
_entity_poly.entity_id
_entity_poly.type
_entity_poly.pdbx_seq_one_letter_code
_entity_poly.pdbx_strand_id
1 'polypeptide(L)'
;MPSRTPNADLRTFLKRLPLALAAAIAIWFAVRPMYNPALCASAQWLARFGEFPAASLVVHQGNNALLGRSDMRATSEWLKVPLTQIDFNLVPFLALVFALPGWLAGRGWRRLLAAVGVLAASHVLGLVWQIKALEALSMGPWSRATYSSLARNVYGTLRYFFDIPVTFALPLVLWVGAYPEKVFKLVGFSLPAKR
;
A
#
# COMPACT_ATOMS: atom_id res chain seq x y z
N MET A 1 -15.40 16.25 -33.68
CA MET A 1 -15.99 16.82 -32.45
C MET A 1 -14.87 17.47 -31.64
N PRO A 2 -14.66 18.79 -31.74
CA PRO A 2 -13.54 19.46 -31.09
C PRO A 2 -13.85 19.95 -29.66
N SER A 3 -12.81 19.90 -28.82
CA SER A 3 -12.54 20.68 -27.60
C SER A 3 -13.58 20.72 -26.46
N ARG A 4 -13.68 19.65 -25.65
CA ARG A 4 -13.89 19.87 -24.21
C ARG A 4 -12.62 20.50 -23.66
N THR A 5 -12.68 21.77 -23.27
CA THR A 5 -11.56 22.47 -22.64
C THR A 5 -11.09 21.69 -21.40
N PRO A 6 -9.78 21.57 -21.15
CA PRO A 6 -9.23 20.89 -19.96
C PRO A 6 -9.92 21.33 -18.65
N ASN A 7 -10.33 22.59 -18.58
CA ASN A 7 -11.06 23.19 -17.47
C ASN A 7 -12.41 22.51 -17.17
N ALA A 8 -13.15 22.03 -18.18
CA ALA A 8 -14.46 21.39 -17.97
C ALA A 8 -14.33 19.99 -17.37
N ASP A 9 -13.35 19.21 -17.85
CA ASP A 9 -13.08 17.86 -17.34
C ASP A 9 -12.48 17.93 -15.92
N LEU A 10 -11.57 18.86 -15.65
CA LEU A 10 -11.03 19.14 -14.32
C LEU A 10 -12.13 19.57 -13.34
N ARG A 11 -12.99 20.51 -13.73
CA ARG A 11 -14.12 20.96 -12.88
C ARG A 11 -15.06 19.81 -12.54
N THR A 12 -15.32 18.92 -13.51
CA THR A 12 -16.17 17.74 -13.28
C THR A 12 -15.52 16.77 -12.31
N PHE A 13 -14.23 16.51 -12.46
CA PHE A 13 -13.46 15.67 -11.55
C PHE A 13 -13.48 16.23 -10.12
N LEU A 14 -13.17 17.51 -9.94
CA LEU A 14 -13.16 18.16 -8.63
C LEU A 14 -14.54 18.15 -7.95
N LYS A 15 -15.62 18.32 -8.72
CA LYS A 15 -16.99 18.20 -8.20
C LYS A 15 -17.34 16.79 -7.73
N ARG A 16 -16.79 15.76 -8.38
CA ARG A 16 -17.05 14.34 -8.04
C ARG A 16 -16.16 13.85 -6.91
N LEU A 17 -15.02 14.48 -6.68
CA LEU A 17 -14.02 14.04 -5.73
C LEU A 17 -14.56 13.84 -4.30
N PRO A 18 -15.41 14.72 -3.73
CA PRO A 18 -15.96 14.48 -2.39
C PRO A 18 -16.84 13.22 -2.30
N LEU A 19 -17.69 13.01 -3.31
CA LEU A 19 -18.55 11.81 -3.38
C LEU A 19 -17.70 10.54 -3.61
N ALA A 20 -16.70 10.64 -4.47
CA ALA A 20 -15.74 9.57 -4.73
C ALA A 20 -14.94 9.20 -3.48
N LEU A 21 -14.54 10.19 -2.69
CA LEU A 21 -13.86 10.00 -1.41
C LEU A 21 -14.78 9.32 -0.40
N ALA A 22 -16.03 9.77 -0.26
CA ALA A 22 -17.01 9.13 0.62
C ALA A 22 -17.24 7.65 0.23
N ALA A 23 -17.39 7.37 -1.07
CA ALA A 23 -17.50 6.00 -1.58
C ALA A 23 -16.25 5.17 -1.30
N ALA A 24 -15.05 5.72 -1.49
CA ALA A 24 -13.78 5.05 -1.20
C ALA A 24 -13.65 4.71 0.29
N ILE A 25 -14.02 5.63 1.19
CA ILE A 25 -14.03 5.41 2.64
C ILE A 25 -15.02 4.30 3.00
N ALA A 26 -16.23 4.34 2.44
CA ALA A 26 -17.25 3.32 2.69
C ALA A 26 -16.78 1.91 2.24
N ILE A 27 -16.16 1.80 1.06
CA ILE A 27 -15.58 0.55 0.57
C ILE A 27 -14.45 0.08 1.49
N TRP A 28 -13.54 0.98 1.88
CA TRP A 28 -12.44 0.64 2.77
C TRP A 28 -12.95 0.09 4.11
N PHE A 29 -13.93 0.76 4.75
CA PHE A 29 -14.55 0.25 5.98
C PHE A 29 -15.23 -1.11 5.79
N ALA A 30 -15.92 -1.32 4.67
CA ALA A 30 -16.62 -2.57 4.39
C ALA A 30 -15.67 -3.76 4.16
N VAL A 31 -14.53 -3.51 3.50
CA VAL A 31 -13.57 -4.56 3.12
C VAL A 31 -12.57 -4.88 4.24
N ARG A 32 -12.26 -3.91 5.10
CA ARG A 32 -11.23 -4.01 6.15
C ARG A 32 -11.34 -5.23 7.08
N PRO A 33 -12.53 -5.67 7.55
CA PRO A 33 -12.64 -6.82 8.46
C PRO A 33 -12.11 -8.12 7.87
N MET A 34 -12.25 -8.31 6.55
CA MET A 34 -11.73 -9.48 5.84
C MET A 34 -10.29 -9.25 5.37
N TYR A 35 -9.98 -8.03 4.97
CA TYR A 35 -8.67 -7.67 4.43
C TYR A 35 -7.56 -7.71 5.47
N ASN A 36 -7.79 -7.17 6.67
CA ASN A 36 -6.77 -7.07 7.71
C ASN A 36 -6.20 -8.43 8.16
N PRO A 37 -7.02 -9.46 8.46
CA PRO A 37 -6.50 -10.78 8.78
C PRO A 37 -5.76 -11.42 7.60
N ALA A 38 -6.28 -11.28 6.38
CA ALA A 38 -5.66 -11.82 5.17
C ALA A 38 -4.30 -11.17 4.89
N LEU A 39 -4.20 -9.86 5.10
CA LEU A 39 -2.96 -9.08 4.99
C LEU A 39 -1.93 -9.57 6.01
N CYS A 40 -2.31 -9.73 7.28
CA CYS A 40 -1.41 -10.25 8.32
C CYS A 40 -0.94 -11.69 8.01
N ALA A 41 -1.86 -12.56 7.59
CA ALA A 41 -1.54 -13.95 7.24
C ALA A 41 -0.58 -14.04 6.05
N SER A 42 -0.83 -13.26 5.00
CA SER A 42 0.03 -13.16 3.82
C SER A 42 1.41 -12.63 4.18
N ALA A 43 1.48 -11.60 5.01
CA ALA A 43 2.74 -11.04 5.48
C ALA A 43 3.52 -12.03 6.35
N GLN A 44 2.86 -12.75 7.26
CA GLN A 44 3.52 -13.80 8.05
C GLN A 44 4.09 -14.90 7.17
N TRP A 45 3.29 -15.39 6.22
CA TRP A 45 3.71 -16.44 5.29
C TRP A 45 4.95 -16.01 4.51
N LEU A 46 4.95 -14.79 3.98
CA LEU A 46 6.07 -14.25 3.22
C LEU A 46 7.29 -13.95 4.11
N ALA A 47 7.10 -13.44 5.33
CA ALA A 47 8.19 -13.15 6.26
C ALA A 47 8.94 -14.42 6.72
N ARG A 48 8.22 -15.54 6.80
CA ARG A 48 8.76 -16.87 7.12
C ARG A 48 9.38 -17.57 5.92
N PHE A 49 9.19 -17.06 4.71
CA PHE A 49 9.72 -17.68 3.51
C PHE A 49 11.27 -17.67 3.56
N GLY A 50 11.86 -18.86 3.65
CA GLY A 50 13.32 -19.04 3.77
C GLY A 50 13.87 -18.89 5.19
N GLU A 51 13.04 -18.73 6.22
CA GLU A 51 13.48 -18.78 7.62
C GLU A 51 13.57 -20.23 8.14
N PHE A 52 14.67 -20.57 8.81
CA PHE A 52 14.84 -21.85 9.50
C PHE A 52 15.46 -21.63 10.90
N PRO A 53 14.70 -21.80 12.01
CA PRO A 53 13.25 -22.09 12.06
C PRO A 53 12.38 -20.89 11.67
N ALA A 54 11.15 -21.15 11.22
CA ALA A 54 10.17 -20.13 10.85
C ALA A 54 9.59 -19.43 12.10
N ALA A 55 10.24 -18.36 12.54
CA ALA A 55 10.01 -17.74 13.85
C ALA A 55 9.31 -16.38 13.77
N SER A 56 9.33 -15.70 12.62
CA SER A 56 8.62 -14.43 12.40
C SER A 56 7.12 -14.57 12.74
N LEU A 57 6.55 -13.62 13.50
CA LEU A 57 5.13 -13.59 13.88
C LEU A 57 4.47 -12.28 13.44
N VAL A 58 3.33 -12.39 12.76
CA VAL A 58 2.45 -11.26 12.41
C VAL A 58 1.03 -11.62 12.86
N VAL A 59 0.64 -11.13 14.04
CA VAL A 59 -0.64 -11.46 14.66
C VAL A 59 -1.61 -10.30 14.49
N HIS A 60 -2.77 -10.59 13.90
CA HIS A 60 -3.87 -9.62 13.80
C HIS A 60 -4.53 -9.42 15.17
N GLN A 61 -4.55 -8.19 15.68
CA GLN A 61 -5.20 -7.82 16.95
C GLN A 61 -6.03 -6.53 16.78
N GLY A 62 -7.34 -6.70 16.59
CA GLY A 62 -8.26 -5.60 16.37
C GLY A 62 -7.90 -4.83 15.09
N ASN A 63 -7.45 -3.58 15.23
CA ASN A 63 -7.03 -2.73 14.11
C ASN A 63 -5.50 -2.66 13.92
N ASN A 64 -4.76 -3.54 14.60
CA ASN A 64 -3.30 -3.53 14.60
C ASN A 64 -2.74 -4.89 14.18
N ALA A 65 -1.53 -4.87 13.63
CA ALA A 65 -0.66 -6.04 13.55
C ALA A 65 0.34 -5.98 14.72
N LEU A 66 0.42 -7.07 15.48
CA LEU A 66 1.49 -7.30 16.45
C LEU A 66 2.59 -8.09 15.75
N LEU A 67 3.78 -7.50 15.69
CA LEU A 67 4.95 -8.08 15.06
C LEU A 67 5.93 -8.52 16.15
N GLY A 68 6.48 -9.71 15.99
CA GLY A 68 7.42 -10.28 16.94
C GLY A 68 8.03 -11.57 16.42
N ARG A 69 8.61 -12.35 17.32
CA ARG A 69 9.15 -13.68 17.01
C ARG A 69 8.74 -14.71 18.06
N SER A 70 8.53 -15.95 17.62
CA SER A 70 8.09 -17.05 18.50
C SER A 70 9.21 -17.67 19.34
N ASP A 71 10.46 -17.52 18.91
CA ASP A 71 11.65 -18.05 19.60
C ASP A 71 12.23 -17.08 20.64
N MET A 72 11.54 -15.95 20.86
CA MET A 72 11.92 -14.91 21.80
C MET A 72 11.11 -15.01 23.08
N ARG A 73 11.70 -14.59 24.21
CA ARG A 73 11.02 -14.58 25.51
C ARG A 73 9.82 -13.63 25.50
N ALA A 74 8.85 -13.84 26.38
CA ALA A 74 7.68 -12.97 26.51
C ALA A 74 8.03 -11.49 26.83
N THR A 75 9.21 -11.24 27.38
CA THR A 75 9.75 -9.89 27.68
C THR A 75 10.46 -9.24 26.50
N SER A 76 10.59 -9.93 25.37
CA SER A 76 11.22 -9.37 24.16
C SER A 76 10.33 -8.33 23.49
N GLU A 77 10.93 -7.46 22.67
CA GLU A 77 10.20 -6.38 22.03
C GLU A 77 9.14 -6.89 21.04
N TRP A 78 7.93 -6.33 21.16
CA TRP A 78 6.84 -6.48 20.21
C TRP A 78 6.55 -5.13 19.57
N LEU A 79 6.42 -5.10 18.25
CA LEU A 79 6.03 -3.89 17.54
C LEU A 79 4.55 -3.94 17.21
N LYS A 80 3.81 -2.96 17.71
CA LYS A 80 2.39 -2.76 17.37
C LYS A 80 2.28 -1.78 16.21
N VAL A 81 1.81 -2.25 15.06
CA VAL A 81 1.62 -1.44 13.85
C VAL A 81 0.13 -1.26 13.57
N PRO A 82 -0.41 -0.03 13.57
CA PRO A 82 -1.78 0.22 13.15
C PRO A 82 -1.96 -0.14 11.67
N LEU A 83 -2.88 -1.04 11.34
CA LEU A 83 -3.10 -1.48 9.96
C LEU A 83 -3.61 -0.35 9.05
N THR A 84 -4.26 0.65 9.65
CA THR A 84 -4.65 1.88 8.97
C THR A 84 -3.46 2.62 8.37
N GLN A 85 -2.26 2.55 8.97
CA GLN A 85 -1.08 3.19 8.37
C GLN A 85 -0.65 2.52 7.07
N ILE A 86 -1.07 1.28 6.83
CA ILE A 86 -0.67 0.48 5.68
C ILE A 86 -1.76 0.49 4.62
N ASP A 87 -3.01 0.21 5.01
CA ASP A 87 -4.11 -0.01 4.06
C ASP A 87 -4.84 1.27 3.64
N PHE A 88 -4.64 2.40 4.34
CA PHE A 88 -5.43 3.60 4.12
C PHE A 88 -5.13 4.29 2.80
N ASN A 89 -3.95 4.08 2.22
CA ASN A 89 -3.58 4.57 0.89
C ASN A 89 -4.51 4.02 -0.23
N LEU A 90 -5.31 2.99 0.04
CA LEU A 90 -6.41 2.54 -0.81
C LEU A 90 -7.49 3.62 -0.98
N VAL A 91 -7.77 4.39 0.07
CA VAL A 91 -8.79 5.46 0.06
C VAL A 91 -8.46 6.55 -0.96
N PRO A 92 -7.28 7.24 -0.92
CA PRO A 92 -6.95 8.24 -1.91
C PRO A 92 -6.84 7.61 -3.32
N PHE A 93 -6.33 6.39 -3.47
CA PHE A 93 -6.29 5.71 -4.76
C PHE A 93 -7.70 5.54 -5.37
N LEU A 94 -8.63 4.94 -4.62
CA LEU A 94 -10.01 4.72 -5.08
C LEU A 94 -10.75 6.04 -5.31
N ALA A 95 -10.55 7.04 -4.44
CA ALA A 95 -11.16 8.36 -4.59
C ALA A 95 -10.74 9.01 -5.92
N LEU A 96 -9.45 8.95 -6.25
CA LEU A 96 -8.93 9.47 -7.53
C LEU A 96 -9.48 8.71 -8.73
N VAL A 97 -9.60 7.38 -8.64
CA VAL A 97 -10.17 6.56 -9.73
C VAL A 97 -11.67 6.86 -9.93
N PHE A 98 -12.46 6.84 -8.87
CA PHE A 98 -13.91 7.05 -8.96
C PHE A 98 -14.29 8.47 -9.39
N ALA A 99 -13.43 9.45 -9.09
CA ALA A 99 -13.61 10.81 -9.57
C ALA A 99 -13.40 10.94 -11.10
N LEU A 100 -12.71 10.00 -11.75
CA LEU A 100 -12.49 10.03 -13.20
C LEU A 100 -13.79 9.72 -13.98
N PRO A 101 -14.14 10.53 -14.99
CA PRO A 101 -15.27 10.23 -15.85
C PRO A 101 -15.01 8.99 -16.71
N GLY A 102 -15.94 8.03 -16.67
CA GLY A 102 -15.85 6.80 -17.45
C GLY A 102 -14.67 5.90 -17.07
N TRP A 103 -14.32 5.84 -15.78
CA TRP A 103 -13.27 4.96 -15.26
C TRP A 103 -13.52 3.47 -15.57
N LEU A 104 -14.79 3.06 -15.71
CA LEU A 104 -15.16 1.71 -16.13
C LEU A 104 -15.08 1.45 -17.64
N ALA A 105 -14.93 2.48 -18.47
CA ALA A 105 -15.00 2.33 -19.92
C ALA A 105 -13.91 1.40 -20.48
N GLY A 106 -14.28 0.56 -21.45
CA GLY A 106 -13.37 -0.41 -22.07
C GLY A 106 -12.85 -1.44 -21.06
N ARG A 107 -11.52 -1.55 -20.95
CA ARG A 107 -10.84 -2.47 -19.99
C ARG A 107 -10.57 -1.82 -18.63
N GLY A 108 -11.25 -0.71 -18.29
CA GLY A 108 -11.01 0.08 -17.08
C GLY A 108 -11.08 -0.75 -15.78
N TRP A 109 -12.09 -1.61 -15.64
CA TRP A 109 -12.23 -2.47 -14.46
C TRP A 109 -11.04 -3.44 -14.27
N ARG A 110 -10.48 -4.00 -15.35
CA ARG A 110 -9.29 -4.88 -15.27
C ARG A 110 -8.06 -4.11 -14.81
N ARG A 111 -7.91 -2.86 -15.27
CA ARG A 111 -6.82 -1.99 -14.84
C ARG A 111 -6.96 -1.59 -13.38
N LEU A 112 -8.19 -1.30 -12.93
CA LEU A 112 -8.47 -1.09 -11.51
C LEU A 112 -8.08 -2.31 -10.68
N LEU A 113 -8.55 -3.51 -11.04
CA LEU A 113 -8.23 -4.73 -10.31
C LEU A 113 -6.72 -5.00 -10.27
N ALA A 114 -6.02 -4.83 -11.39
CA ALA A 114 -4.57 -4.97 -11.44
C ALA A 114 -3.88 -3.96 -10.51
N ALA A 115 -4.29 -2.70 -10.53
CA ALA A 115 -3.74 -1.67 -9.65
C ALA A 115 -4.05 -1.92 -8.16
N VAL A 116 -5.26 -2.35 -7.82
CA VAL A 116 -5.62 -2.79 -6.46
C VAL A 116 -4.77 -3.99 -6.05
N GLY A 117 -4.51 -4.94 -6.96
CA GLY A 117 -3.64 -6.08 -6.70
C GLY A 117 -2.20 -5.67 -6.39
N VAL A 118 -1.63 -4.73 -7.16
CA VAL A 118 -0.30 -4.15 -6.88
C VAL A 118 -0.29 -3.41 -5.55
N LEU A 119 -1.33 -2.63 -5.26
CA LEU A 119 -1.46 -1.92 -3.98
C LEU A 119 -1.53 -2.91 -2.81
N ALA A 120 -2.35 -3.97 -2.92
CA ALA A 120 -2.44 -5.00 -1.91
C ALA A 120 -1.11 -5.76 -1.70
N ALA A 121 -0.37 -6.05 -2.78
CA ALA A 121 0.96 -6.64 -2.69
C ALA A 121 1.93 -5.69 -1.95
N SER A 122 1.84 -4.38 -2.21
CA SER A 122 2.66 -3.39 -1.49
C SER A 122 2.37 -3.35 0.01
N HIS A 123 1.12 -3.59 0.42
CA HIS A 123 0.74 -3.64 1.84
C HIS A 123 1.37 -4.85 2.53
N VAL A 124 1.32 -6.01 1.88
CA VAL A 124 1.96 -7.23 2.38
C VAL A 124 3.46 -7.00 2.52
N LEU A 125 4.11 -6.47 1.48
CA LEU A 125 5.53 -6.15 1.52
C LEU A 125 5.87 -5.11 2.60
N GLY A 126 5.02 -4.11 2.80
CA GLY A 126 5.18 -3.12 3.88
C GLY A 126 5.20 -3.78 5.25
N LEU A 127 4.27 -4.70 5.54
CA LEU A 127 4.28 -5.45 6.80
C LEU A 127 5.49 -6.38 6.95
N VAL A 128 5.86 -7.10 5.89
CA VAL A 128 7.08 -7.92 5.89
C VAL A 128 8.29 -7.05 6.20
N TRP A 129 8.34 -5.87 5.62
CA TRP A 129 9.44 -4.96 5.84
C TRP A 129 9.49 -4.43 7.28
N GLN A 130 8.33 -4.13 7.87
CA GLN A 130 8.24 -3.71 9.29
C GLN A 130 8.76 -4.81 10.23
N ILE A 131 8.40 -6.07 10.02
CA ILE A 131 8.91 -7.17 10.86
C ILE A 131 10.41 -7.39 10.64
N LYS A 132 10.91 -7.35 9.40
CA LYS A 132 12.36 -7.46 9.15
C LYS A 132 13.16 -6.30 9.72
N ALA A 133 12.60 -5.09 9.72
CA ALA A 133 13.22 -3.96 10.37
C ALA A 133 13.22 -4.11 11.90
N LEU A 134 12.13 -4.61 12.52
CA LEU A 134 12.12 -4.94 13.96
C LEU A 134 13.22 -5.95 14.30
N GLU A 135 13.30 -7.05 13.55
CA GLU A 135 14.32 -8.09 13.71
C GLU A 135 15.73 -7.52 13.58
N ALA A 136 15.98 -6.73 12.55
CA ALA A 136 17.29 -6.17 12.28
C ALA A 136 17.69 -5.04 13.25
N LEU A 137 16.76 -4.26 13.79
CA LEU A 137 17.09 -3.01 14.48
C LEU A 137 16.78 -3.00 15.98
N SER A 138 15.76 -3.74 16.40
CA SER A 138 15.10 -3.55 17.69
C SER A 138 15.28 -4.74 18.65
N MET A 139 15.79 -5.89 18.17
CA MET A 139 16.00 -7.08 19.00
C MET A 139 17.33 -7.10 19.77
N GLY A 140 17.96 -5.95 19.98
CA GLY A 140 19.13 -5.79 20.84
C GLY A 140 20.30 -6.75 20.52
N PRO A 141 20.76 -7.59 21.46
CA PRO A 141 21.86 -8.53 21.23
C PRO A 141 21.62 -9.51 20.08
N TRP A 142 20.39 -10.00 19.91
CA TRP A 142 20.08 -10.95 18.83
C TRP A 142 20.26 -10.30 17.46
N SER A 143 19.72 -9.08 17.29
CA SER A 143 19.92 -8.27 16.08
C SER A 143 21.41 -8.13 15.73
N ARG A 144 22.25 -7.81 16.73
CA ARG A 144 23.70 -7.64 16.52
C ARG A 144 24.44 -8.93 16.16
N ALA A 145 23.95 -10.08 16.64
CA ALA A 145 24.53 -11.38 16.33
C ALA A 145 24.11 -11.89 14.94
N THR A 146 22.89 -11.58 14.49
CA THR A 146 22.32 -12.08 13.24
C THR A 146 22.58 -11.16 12.04
N TYR A 147 22.64 -9.84 12.25
CA TYR A 147 22.75 -8.87 11.17
C TYR A 147 24.05 -8.04 11.25
N SER A 148 24.74 -7.92 10.12
CA SER A 148 25.87 -7.01 9.97
C SER A 148 25.45 -5.55 10.11
N SER A 149 26.40 -4.63 10.33
CA SER A 149 26.12 -3.18 10.34
C SER A 149 25.51 -2.69 9.03
N LEU A 150 26.04 -3.17 7.89
CA LEU A 150 25.51 -2.85 6.56
C LEU A 150 24.06 -3.34 6.42
N ALA A 151 23.78 -4.59 6.80
CA ALA A 151 22.43 -5.14 6.71
C ALA A 151 21.44 -4.31 7.54
N ARG A 152 21.79 -3.94 8.77
CA ARG A 152 20.96 -3.09 9.63
C ARG A 152 20.69 -1.73 9.00
N ASN A 153 21.68 -1.08 8.40
CA ASN A 153 21.49 0.19 7.70
C ASN A 153 20.57 0.05 6.49
N VAL A 154 20.72 -1.01 5.69
CA VAL A 154 19.81 -1.32 4.58
C VAL A 154 18.39 -1.54 5.10
N TYR A 155 18.25 -2.31 6.19
CA TYR A 155 16.96 -2.58 6.81
C TYR A 155 16.25 -1.29 7.28
N GLY A 156 17.01 -0.38 7.90
CA GLY A 156 16.53 0.94 8.31
C GLY A 156 16.12 1.83 7.14
N THR A 157 16.97 1.97 6.12
CA THR A 157 16.69 2.83 4.96
C THR A 157 15.44 2.40 4.21
N LEU A 158 15.32 1.12 3.91
CA LEU A 158 14.15 0.61 3.20
C LEU A 158 12.88 0.73 4.06
N ARG A 159 12.98 0.78 5.40
CA ARG A 159 11.81 1.01 6.26
C ARG A 159 11.24 2.39 6.01
N TYR A 160 12.10 3.40 6.00
CA TYR A 160 11.70 4.75 5.63
C TYR A 160 11.14 4.83 4.20
N PHE A 161 11.72 4.07 3.26
CA PHE A 161 11.25 4.04 1.88
C PHE A 161 9.81 3.48 1.75
N PHE A 162 9.50 2.39 2.45
CA PHE A 162 8.16 1.82 2.45
C PHE A 162 7.15 2.68 3.22
N ASP A 163 7.56 3.27 4.35
CA ASP A 163 6.66 4.03 5.21
C ASP A 163 6.24 5.37 4.58
N ILE A 164 7.12 6.01 3.82
CA ILE A 164 6.87 7.36 3.28
C ILE A 164 6.68 7.33 1.75
N PRO A 165 7.73 7.18 0.90
CA PRO A 165 7.57 7.19 -0.55
C PRO A 165 6.48 6.24 -1.06
N VAL A 166 6.49 4.97 -0.64
CA VAL A 166 5.53 3.99 -1.16
C VAL A 166 4.12 4.35 -0.71
N THR A 167 3.90 4.59 0.59
CA THR A 167 2.58 4.91 1.13
C THR A 167 1.90 6.09 0.42
N PHE A 168 2.65 7.17 0.15
CA PHE A 168 2.07 8.39 -0.41
C PHE A 168 2.12 8.48 -1.93
N ALA A 169 3.19 8.00 -2.57
CA ALA A 169 3.35 8.12 -4.01
C ALA A 169 2.64 6.99 -4.77
N LEU A 170 2.58 5.78 -4.22
CA LEU A 170 2.04 4.63 -4.94
C LEU A 170 0.58 4.82 -5.40
N PRO A 171 -0.35 5.38 -4.59
CA PRO A 171 -1.70 5.71 -5.07
C PRO A 171 -1.70 6.57 -6.33
N LEU A 172 -0.85 7.59 -6.39
CA LEU A 172 -0.74 8.50 -7.53
C LEU A 172 -0.13 7.79 -8.75
N VAL A 173 0.94 7.03 -8.54
CA VAL A 173 1.62 6.26 -9.59
C VAL A 173 0.66 5.24 -10.20
N LEU A 174 -0.09 4.51 -9.38
CA LEU A 174 -1.07 3.54 -9.84
C LEU A 174 -2.25 4.20 -10.55
N TRP A 175 -2.71 5.36 -10.07
CA TRP A 175 -3.77 6.11 -10.72
C TRP A 175 -3.38 6.58 -12.13
N VAL A 176 -2.18 7.17 -12.27
CA VAL A 176 -1.61 7.57 -13.56
C VAL A 176 -1.38 6.35 -14.45
N GLY A 177 -0.77 5.29 -13.93
CA GLY A 177 -0.44 4.07 -14.68
C GLY A 177 -1.68 3.31 -15.17
N ALA A 178 -2.75 3.24 -14.38
CA ALA A 178 -3.99 2.57 -14.76
C ALA A 178 -4.83 3.41 -15.75
N TYR A 179 -4.77 4.74 -15.67
CA TYR A 179 -5.62 5.64 -16.45
C TYR A 179 -4.87 6.79 -17.15
N PRO A 180 -3.77 6.53 -17.88
CA PRO A 180 -2.86 7.58 -18.35
C PRO A 180 -3.56 8.58 -19.29
N GLU A 181 -4.37 8.09 -20.23
CA GLU A 181 -5.16 8.93 -21.15
C GLU A 181 -6.12 9.88 -20.42
N LYS A 182 -6.78 9.41 -19.36
CA LYS A 182 -7.75 10.21 -18.61
C LYS A 182 -7.04 11.23 -17.73
N VAL A 183 -5.95 10.82 -17.08
CA VAL A 183 -5.18 11.67 -16.20
C VAL A 183 -4.48 12.77 -17.00
N PHE A 184 -3.76 12.43 -18.07
CA PHE A 184 -3.06 13.44 -18.88
C PHE A 184 -4.01 14.44 -19.53
N LYS A 185 -5.19 13.99 -20.00
CA LYS A 185 -6.24 14.89 -20.46
C LYS A 185 -6.69 15.87 -19.37
N LEU A 186 -6.77 15.42 -18.12
CA LEU A 186 -7.18 16.24 -16.97
C LEU A 186 -6.12 17.29 -16.58
N VAL A 187 -4.84 16.95 -16.67
CA VAL A 187 -3.73 17.91 -16.40
C VAL A 187 -3.32 18.74 -17.63
N GLY A 188 -3.94 18.53 -18.79
CA GLY A 188 -3.64 19.28 -20.02
C GLY A 188 -2.38 18.81 -20.75
N PHE A 189 -1.88 17.61 -20.46
CA PHE A 189 -0.77 16.99 -21.17
C PHE A 189 -1.25 16.17 -22.36
N SER A 190 -0.59 16.32 -23.52
CA SER A 190 -0.78 15.45 -24.67
C SER A 190 0.03 14.17 -24.49
N LEU A 191 -0.61 13.00 -24.64
CA LEU A 191 0.11 11.73 -24.71
C LEU A 191 1.05 11.72 -25.92
N PRO A 192 2.29 11.23 -25.79
CA PRO A 192 3.11 10.94 -26.97
C PRO A 192 2.36 9.97 -27.87
N ALA A 193 2.30 10.27 -29.18
CA ALA A 193 1.66 9.40 -30.16
C ALA A 193 2.25 7.99 -30.05
N LYS A 194 1.37 6.99 -29.88
CA LYS A 194 1.80 5.59 -29.98
C LYS A 194 2.31 5.37 -31.40
N ARG A 195 3.62 5.14 -31.54
CA ARG A 195 4.22 4.61 -32.76
C ARG A 195 3.82 3.15 -32.95
#